data_AF-A0A2V3WBU7-F1
#
_entry.id   AF-A0A2V3WBU7-F1
#
_cell.length_a   1.000
_cell.length_b   1.000
_cell.length_c   1.000
_cell.angle_alpha   90.00
_cell.angle_beta   90.00
_cell.angle_gamma   90.00
#
_symmetry.space_group_name_H-M   'P 1'
#
loop_
_entity.id
_entity.type
_entity.pdbx_description
1 polymer ?
#
loop_
_entity_poly.entity_id
_entity_poly.type
_entity_poly.pdbx_seq_one_letter_code
_entity_poly.pdbx_strand_id
1 'polypeptide(L)'
;MNLKSRLGYAVSIIGISLSGSAVADLYVYGHSSLNSSNSLNITTSSGDFFVPITDSGWWTSDFGHDASNKNYFAGHGSTATTGNHNNYFTFDLSGISGTITSASFNLFTYTVAGSSVDYQLFDVTSPLSEVHATGTNAAVYDDLMTGVSYGSFIYNSSDSNEFRSILLNADGISALNSAIGGEFGIGGTITGGIEGPSPPQIPEPETYAMWLAGLGLLGFLRYRRKNPNINSPVH
;
A
#
# COMPACT_ATOMS: atom_id res chain seq x y z
N MET A 1 -21.33 69.86 8.53
CA MET A 1 -21.70 68.63 7.80
C MET A 1 -20.55 67.64 8.01
N ASN A 2 -20.62 66.80 9.05
CA ASN A 2 -19.47 66.03 9.55
C ASN A 2 -19.54 64.56 9.11
N LEU A 3 -18.49 64.14 8.39
CA LEU A 3 -18.29 62.79 7.84
C LEU A 3 -17.80 61.87 8.97
N LYS A 4 -18.65 60.97 9.46
CA LYS A 4 -18.28 59.95 10.46
C LYS A 4 -17.45 58.85 9.79
N SER A 5 -16.22 58.68 10.25
CA SER A 5 -15.28 57.62 9.87
C SER A 5 -15.79 56.26 10.34
N ARG A 6 -15.93 55.31 9.39
CA ARG A 6 -16.17 53.89 9.69
C ARG A 6 -14.82 53.19 9.67
N LEU A 7 -14.28 52.86 10.85
CA LEU A 7 -13.12 51.98 10.98
C LEU A 7 -13.63 50.53 10.99
N GLY A 8 -13.43 49.81 9.87
CA GLY A 8 -13.72 48.38 9.80
C GLY A 8 -12.52 47.59 10.33
N TYR A 9 -12.72 46.83 11.41
CA TYR A 9 -11.74 45.85 11.88
C TYR A 9 -11.89 44.57 11.07
N ALA A 10 -10.85 44.18 10.33
CA ALA A 10 -10.77 42.87 9.69
C ALA A 10 -10.23 41.86 10.71
N VAL A 11 -11.07 40.93 11.15
CA VAL A 11 -10.64 39.75 11.91
C VAL A 11 -10.33 38.66 10.89
N SER A 12 -9.04 38.35 10.71
CA SER A 12 -8.60 37.18 9.94
C SER A 12 -8.56 35.99 10.89
N ILE A 13 -9.50 35.07 10.74
CA ILE A 13 -9.43 33.75 11.37
C ILE A 13 -8.45 32.91 10.54
N ILE A 14 -7.31 32.56 11.12
CA ILE A 14 -6.36 31.60 10.54
C ILE A 14 -6.74 30.22 11.10
N GLY A 15 -7.34 29.38 10.27
CA GLY A 15 -7.55 27.97 10.59
C GLY A 15 -6.22 27.23 10.51
N ILE A 16 -5.73 26.72 11.64
CA ILE A 16 -4.58 25.82 11.69
C ILE A 16 -5.12 24.41 11.43
N SER A 17 -4.89 23.88 10.23
CA SER A 17 -5.10 22.45 9.97
C SER A 17 -3.88 21.69 10.47
N LEU A 18 -4.06 20.91 11.54
CA LEU A 18 -3.08 19.89 11.95
C LEU A 18 -3.17 18.75 10.93
N SER A 19 -2.18 18.62 10.06
CA SER A 19 -2.00 17.43 9.23
C SER A 19 -1.55 16.28 10.13
N GLY A 20 -2.30 15.17 10.13
CA GLY A 20 -1.90 13.95 10.84
C GLY A 20 -0.59 13.39 10.28
N SER A 21 0.14 12.63 11.10
CA SER A 21 1.37 11.95 10.68
C SER A 21 1.09 11.05 9.48
N ALA A 22 1.82 11.22 8.38
CA ALA A 22 1.79 10.29 7.27
C ALA A 22 2.43 8.97 7.72
N VAL A 23 1.68 7.86 7.65
CA VAL A 23 2.25 6.50 7.76
C VAL A 23 3.16 6.29 6.56
N ALA A 24 4.38 5.79 6.74
CA ALA A 24 5.26 5.53 5.62
C ALA A 24 4.87 4.24 4.90
N ASP A 25 5.10 4.19 3.60
CA ASP A 25 4.65 3.10 2.75
C ASP A 25 5.43 1.80 3.04
N LEU A 26 4.69 0.70 3.20
CA LEU A 26 5.22 -0.66 3.31
C LEU A 26 4.35 -1.61 2.49
N TYR A 27 4.80 -1.94 1.27
CA TYR A 27 4.04 -2.79 0.37
C TYR A 27 4.90 -3.44 -0.69
N VAL A 28 4.32 -4.47 -1.33
CA VAL A 28 4.81 -5.10 -2.55
C VAL A 28 3.73 -5.06 -3.63
N TYR A 29 4.15 -5.16 -4.89
CA TYR A 29 3.26 -5.19 -6.05
C TYR A 29 2.43 -3.92 -6.24
N GLY A 30 2.99 -2.77 -5.85
CA GLY A 30 2.45 -1.44 -6.15
C GLY A 30 2.16 -1.26 -7.63
N HIS A 31 0.97 -0.76 -7.95
CA HIS A 31 0.50 -0.52 -9.33
C HIS A 31 0.51 -1.77 -10.25
N SER A 32 0.50 -2.96 -9.65
CA SER A 32 0.39 -4.21 -10.40
C SER A 32 -0.92 -4.34 -11.17
N SER A 33 -0.91 -5.25 -12.14
CA SER A 33 -2.06 -5.72 -12.90
C SER A 33 -1.85 -7.18 -13.23
N LEU A 34 -2.92 -7.93 -13.55
CA LEU A 34 -2.81 -9.31 -14.04
C LEU A 34 -1.70 -9.41 -15.09
N ASN A 35 -0.74 -10.29 -14.83
CA ASN A 35 0.41 -10.50 -15.69
C ASN A 35 0.54 -12.00 -15.96
N SER A 36 0.27 -12.42 -17.20
CA SER A 36 0.32 -13.83 -17.60
C SER A 36 1.74 -14.44 -17.58
N SER A 37 2.78 -13.63 -17.38
CA SER A 37 4.14 -14.12 -17.14
C SER A 37 4.37 -14.53 -15.67
N ASN A 38 3.51 -14.09 -14.75
CA ASN A 38 3.50 -14.62 -13.39
C ASN A 38 2.98 -16.05 -13.40
N SER A 39 3.64 -16.93 -12.68
CA SER A 39 3.45 -18.37 -12.86
C SER A 39 3.92 -19.20 -11.70
N LEU A 40 3.26 -20.35 -11.52
CA LEU A 40 3.85 -21.49 -10.83
C LEU A 40 4.71 -22.27 -11.83
N ASN A 41 6.00 -22.29 -11.58
CA ASN A 41 6.95 -23.16 -12.26
C ASN A 41 7.04 -24.45 -11.45
N ILE A 42 6.48 -25.53 -12.00
CA ILE A 42 6.27 -26.81 -11.30
C ILE A 42 7.13 -27.88 -11.97
N THR A 43 7.89 -28.62 -11.16
CA THR A 43 8.56 -29.85 -11.59
C THR A 43 7.81 -31.04 -11.02
N THR A 44 7.56 -32.03 -11.87
CA THR A 44 6.87 -33.27 -11.51
C THR A 44 7.70 -34.48 -11.89
N SER A 45 7.22 -35.67 -11.53
CA SER A 45 7.75 -36.93 -12.03
C SER A 45 7.57 -37.14 -13.54
N SER A 46 6.71 -36.38 -14.23
CA SER A 46 6.46 -36.50 -15.68
C SER A 46 7.09 -35.37 -16.51
N GLY A 47 7.58 -34.30 -15.87
CA GLY A 47 8.24 -33.18 -16.54
C GLY A 47 8.02 -31.85 -15.82
N ASP A 48 8.49 -30.77 -16.46
CA ASP A 48 8.34 -29.40 -15.99
C ASP A 48 7.13 -28.73 -16.65
N PHE A 49 6.40 -27.95 -15.86
CA PHE A 49 5.18 -27.25 -16.25
C PHE A 49 5.30 -25.77 -15.88
N PHE A 50 4.82 -24.94 -16.79
CA PHE A 50 4.61 -23.51 -16.56
C PHE A 50 3.09 -23.29 -16.43
N VAL A 51 2.64 -22.92 -15.23
CA VAL A 51 1.22 -22.65 -14.96
C VAL A 51 1.05 -21.15 -14.73
N PRO A 52 0.52 -20.39 -15.71
CA PRO A 52 0.28 -18.96 -15.52
C PRO A 52 -0.81 -18.73 -14.48
N ILE A 53 -0.79 -17.55 -13.85
CA ILE A 53 -1.94 -17.10 -13.03
C ILE A 53 -3.19 -16.98 -13.92
N THR A 54 -4.33 -17.49 -13.42
CA THR A 54 -5.64 -17.38 -14.07
C THR A 54 -6.41 -16.17 -13.56
N ASP A 55 -6.25 -15.83 -12.28
CA ASP A 55 -6.78 -14.61 -11.70
C ASP A 55 -5.86 -14.04 -10.61
N SER A 56 -6.05 -12.77 -10.30
CA SER A 56 -5.40 -12.08 -9.20
C SER A 56 -6.23 -10.90 -8.70
N GLY A 57 -6.05 -10.54 -7.44
CA GLY A 57 -6.71 -9.38 -6.85
C GLY A 57 -6.23 -9.15 -5.42
N TRP A 58 -6.90 -8.25 -4.72
CA TRP A 58 -6.72 -8.06 -3.28
C TRP A 58 -8.04 -7.82 -2.57
N TRP A 59 -8.04 -8.14 -1.28
CA TRP A 59 -9.10 -7.85 -0.33
C TRP A 59 -8.59 -6.90 0.75
N THR A 60 -9.50 -6.08 1.27
CA THR A 60 -9.30 -5.26 2.47
C THR A 60 -10.41 -5.54 3.47
N SER A 61 -10.17 -5.24 4.75
CA SER A 61 -11.18 -5.39 5.80
C SER A 61 -12.38 -4.45 5.61
N ASP A 62 -12.16 -3.25 5.03
CA ASP A 62 -13.10 -2.13 5.14
C ASP A 62 -13.78 -1.74 3.81
N PHE A 63 -13.09 -1.90 2.67
CA PHE A 63 -13.59 -1.47 1.36
C PHE A 63 -14.01 -2.64 0.46
N GLY A 64 -13.64 -3.87 0.84
CA GLY A 64 -13.93 -5.07 0.07
C GLY A 64 -13.05 -5.23 -1.17
N HIS A 65 -13.48 -6.11 -2.06
CA HIS A 65 -12.84 -6.48 -3.31
C HIS A 65 -13.75 -6.13 -4.50
N ASP A 66 -13.12 -5.76 -5.62
CA ASP A 66 -13.77 -5.63 -6.92
C ASP A 66 -13.15 -6.64 -7.88
N ALA A 67 -13.96 -7.60 -8.35
CA ALA A 67 -13.53 -8.65 -9.27
C ALA A 67 -12.95 -8.12 -10.60
N SER A 68 -13.25 -6.88 -10.98
CA SER A 68 -12.65 -6.25 -12.16
C SER A 68 -11.24 -5.70 -11.90
N ASN A 69 -10.89 -5.46 -10.64
CA ASN A 69 -9.58 -4.98 -10.24
C ASN A 69 -8.60 -6.15 -10.09
N LYS A 70 -7.71 -6.29 -11.08
CA LYS A 70 -6.71 -7.36 -11.10
C LYS A 70 -5.36 -6.97 -10.51
N ASN A 71 -5.30 -5.85 -9.80
CA ASN A 71 -4.13 -5.46 -9.05
C ASN A 71 -3.93 -6.43 -7.87
N TYR A 72 -2.70 -6.87 -7.63
CA TYR A 72 -2.34 -7.81 -6.56
C TYR A 72 -1.43 -7.17 -5.52
N PHE A 73 -1.65 -5.90 -5.22
CA PHE A 73 -1.02 -5.17 -4.13
C PHE A 73 -1.19 -5.88 -2.78
N ALA A 74 -0.11 -5.95 -2.01
CA ALA A 74 -0.16 -6.42 -0.63
C ALA A 74 0.60 -5.45 0.28
N GLY A 75 0.00 -5.13 1.43
CA GLY A 75 0.53 -4.15 2.37
C GLY A 75 -0.31 -2.89 2.50
N HIS A 76 0.34 -1.79 2.86
CA HIS A 76 -0.30 -0.50 3.08
C HIS A 76 0.58 0.65 2.59
N GLY A 77 -0.06 1.77 2.26
CA GLY A 77 0.65 2.98 1.85
C GLY A 77 -0.28 4.19 1.84
N SER A 78 0.33 5.37 1.75
CA SER A 78 -0.32 6.68 1.73
C SER A 78 -1.30 6.89 0.57
N THR A 79 -1.19 6.10 -0.49
CA THR A 79 -2.06 6.12 -1.68
C THR A 79 -3.05 4.94 -1.74
N ALA A 80 -2.88 3.94 -0.87
CA ALA A 80 -3.81 2.83 -0.75
C ALA A 80 -4.98 3.25 0.16
N THR A 81 -6.21 2.86 -0.19
CA THR A 81 -7.38 3.05 0.68
C THR A 81 -7.07 2.52 2.07
N THR A 82 -7.52 3.22 3.12
CA THR A 82 -7.09 2.94 4.50
C THR A 82 -7.24 1.45 4.85
N GLY A 83 -6.13 0.79 5.20
CA GLY A 83 -6.12 -0.62 5.59
C GLY A 83 -5.01 -1.43 4.94
N ASN A 84 -4.70 -2.58 5.54
CA ASN A 84 -3.79 -3.55 4.94
C ASN A 84 -4.52 -4.30 3.82
N HIS A 85 -3.82 -4.56 2.73
CA HIS A 85 -4.33 -5.33 1.60
C HIS A 85 -3.71 -6.72 1.62
N ASN A 86 -4.54 -7.73 1.48
CA ASN A 86 -4.11 -9.12 1.30
C ASN A 86 -4.47 -9.55 -0.11
N ASN A 87 -3.48 -10.00 -0.88
CA ASN A 87 -3.68 -10.38 -2.26
C ASN A 87 -4.01 -11.87 -2.39
N TYR A 88 -4.50 -12.24 -3.58
CA TYR A 88 -4.70 -13.63 -3.95
C TYR A 88 -4.26 -13.86 -5.39
N PHE A 89 -3.96 -15.12 -5.69
CA PHE A 89 -3.69 -15.63 -7.02
C PHE A 89 -4.37 -16.98 -7.20
N THR A 90 -4.93 -17.23 -8.39
CA THR A 90 -5.45 -18.55 -8.75
C THR A 90 -4.76 -19.14 -9.96
N PHE A 91 -4.84 -20.47 -10.07
CA PHE A 91 -4.19 -21.27 -11.09
C PHE A 91 -5.08 -22.43 -11.53
N ASP A 92 -5.02 -22.80 -12.81
CA ASP A 92 -5.62 -24.02 -13.33
C ASP A 92 -4.57 -25.14 -13.39
N LEU A 93 -4.76 -26.18 -12.58
CA LEU A 93 -3.89 -27.36 -12.52
C LEU A 93 -4.44 -28.55 -13.33
N SER A 94 -5.48 -28.35 -14.15
CA SER A 94 -6.08 -29.40 -14.99
C SER A 94 -5.08 -30.02 -15.99
N GLY A 95 -4.08 -29.24 -16.41
CA GLY A 95 -3.01 -29.68 -17.31
C GLY A 95 -1.83 -30.38 -16.63
N ILE A 96 -1.80 -30.44 -15.30
CA ILE A 96 -0.69 -31.06 -14.56
C ILE A 96 -0.85 -32.57 -14.49
N SER A 97 0.26 -33.28 -14.68
CA SER A 97 0.35 -34.72 -14.52
C SER A 97 1.58 -35.10 -13.72
N GLY A 98 1.60 -36.32 -13.16
CA GLY A 98 2.69 -36.77 -12.30
C GLY A 98 2.63 -36.17 -10.89
N THR A 99 3.51 -36.63 -10.01
CA THR A 99 3.63 -36.09 -8.65
C THR A 99 4.52 -34.85 -8.67
N ILE A 100 4.03 -33.74 -8.13
CA ILE A 100 4.79 -32.50 -8.00
C ILE A 100 5.88 -32.72 -6.94
N THR A 101 7.13 -32.45 -7.31
CA THR A 101 8.31 -32.63 -6.46
C THR A 101 8.91 -31.30 -6.02
N SER A 102 8.75 -30.25 -6.83
CA SER A 102 9.10 -28.88 -6.46
C SER A 102 8.25 -27.88 -7.24
N ALA A 103 8.04 -26.72 -6.65
CA ALA A 103 7.34 -25.62 -7.28
C ALA A 103 7.92 -24.30 -6.79
N SER A 104 7.93 -23.31 -7.67
CA SER A 104 8.26 -21.93 -7.32
C SER A 104 7.22 -20.99 -7.91
N PHE A 105 6.83 -20.00 -7.14
CA PHE A 105 5.93 -18.95 -7.59
C PHE A 105 6.74 -17.74 -8.04
N ASN A 106 6.73 -17.49 -9.35
CA ASN A 106 7.45 -16.39 -9.97
C ASN A 106 6.50 -15.20 -10.20
N LEU A 107 6.84 -14.06 -9.61
CA LEU A 107 6.01 -12.85 -9.60
C LEU A 107 6.80 -11.64 -10.08
N PHE A 108 6.21 -10.84 -10.96
CA PHE A 108 6.71 -9.52 -11.30
C PHE A 108 6.32 -8.50 -10.21
N THR A 109 7.31 -7.79 -9.67
CA THR A 109 7.13 -6.99 -8.46
C THR A 109 6.50 -5.62 -8.67
N TYR A 110 6.54 -5.08 -9.89
CA TYR A 110 6.18 -3.68 -10.18
C TYR A 110 6.88 -2.71 -9.20
N THR A 111 6.19 -2.17 -8.20
CA THR A 111 6.78 -1.32 -7.16
C THR A 111 6.81 -2.02 -5.81
N VAL A 112 7.97 -1.95 -5.16
CA VAL A 112 8.17 -2.33 -3.76
C VAL A 112 8.50 -1.07 -2.95
N ALA A 113 7.72 -0.81 -1.90
CA ALA A 113 8.00 0.25 -0.94
C ALA A 113 8.38 -0.35 0.42
N GLY A 114 9.56 0.03 0.90
CA GLY A 114 10.18 -0.57 2.07
C GLY A 114 11.66 -0.85 1.83
N SER A 115 12.46 -0.72 2.89
CA SER A 115 13.87 -1.15 2.86
C SER A 115 14.01 -2.65 3.15
N SER A 116 13.00 -3.25 3.78
CA SER A 116 12.78 -4.69 3.93
C SER A 116 11.28 -4.92 4.02
N VAL A 117 10.72 -5.88 3.28
CA VAL A 117 9.29 -6.21 3.32
C VAL A 117 9.16 -7.73 3.38
N ASP A 118 8.71 -8.23 4.53
CA ASP A 118 8.55 -9.66 4.75
C ASP A 118 7.21 -10.08 4.15
N TYR A 119 7.25 -10.75 3.00
CA TYR A 119 6.05 -11.21 2.30
C TYR A 119 5.91 -12.72 2.43
N GLN A 120 4.70 -13.17 2.73
CA GLN A 120 4.39 -14.58 3.00
C GLN A 120 3.17 -15.03 2.22
N LEU A 121 3.25 -16.28 1.74
CA LEU A 121 2.18 -16.99 1.05
C LEU A 121 1.47 -17.94 2.01
N PHE A 122 0.15 -18.01 1.89
CA PHE A 122 -0.73 -18.84 2.71
C PHE A 122 -1.69 -19.67 1.85
N ASP A 123 -2.26 -20.69 2.46
CA ASP A 123 -3.38 -21.43 1.90
C ASP A 123 -4.62 -20.54 1.74
N VAL A 124 -5.52 -20.98 0.87
CA VAL A 124 -6.83 -20.37 0.68
C VAL A 124 -7.85 -21.46 0.96
N THR A 125 -8.54 -21.35 2.09
CA THR A 125 -9.57 -22.31 2.50
C THR A 125 -10.97 -21.84 2.14
N SER A 126 -11.14 -20.54 1.90
CA SER A 126 -12.37 -19.96 1.39
C SER A 126 -12.67 -20.51 -0.01
N PRO A 127 -13.95 -20.73 -0.35
CA PRO A 127 -14.32 -21.13 -1.70
C PRO A 127 -13.81 -20.11 -2.73
N LEU A 128 -13.11 -20.55 -3.78
CA LEU A 128 -12.55 -19.64 -4.79
C LEU A 128 -13.62 -18.78 -5.48
N SER A 129 -14.86 -19.27 -5.57
CA SER A 129 -15.99 -18.46 -6.04
C SER A 129 -16.29 -17.24 -5.16
N GLU A 130 -16.02 -17.31 -3.85
CA GLU A 130 -16.14 -16.16 -2.94
C GLU A 130 -14.92 -15.26 -3.03
N VAL A 131 -13.71 -15.83 -3.18
CA VAL A 131 -12.47 -15.07 -3.37
C VAL A 131 -12.53 -14.20 -4.63
N HIS A 132 -13.16 -14.69 -5.70
CA HIS A 132 -13.37 -13.96 -6.96
C HIS A 132 -14.55 -12.98 -6.92
N ALA A 133 -15.39 -12.99 -5.90
CA ALA A 133 -16.64 -12.23 -5.90
C ALA A 133 -16.42 -10.76 -5.50
N THR A 134 -17.02 -9.83 -6.24
CA THR A 134 -17.10 -8.43 -5.80
C THR A 134 -17.92 -8.32 -4.51
N GLY A 135 -17.37 -7.66 -3.49
CA GLY A 135 -18.09 -7.40 -2.25
C GLY A 135 -17.17 -7.21 -1.05
N THR A 136 -17.76 -7.23 0.15
CA THR A 136 -17.04 -7.22 1.41
C THR A 136 -17.19 -8.58 2.08
N ASN A 137 -16.07 -9.21 2.45
CA ASN A 137 -16.06 -10.51 3.11
C ASN A 137 -14.82 -10.59 4.02
N ALA A 138 -15.02 -10.35 5.31
CA ALA A 138 -13.92 -10.35 6.28
C ALA A 138 -13.29 -11.75 6.42
N ALA A 139 -14.06 -12.82 6.24
CA ALA A 139 -13.53 -14.18 6.32
C ALA A 139 -12.56 -14.47 5.17
N VAL A 140 -12.88 -14.04 3.94
CA VAL A 140 -11.95 -14.13 2.81
C VAL A 140 -10.71 -13.28 3.07
N TYR A 141 -10.88 -12.04 3.55
CA TYR A 141 -9.75 -11.18 3.89
C TYR A 141 -8.80 -11.81 4.92
N ASP A 142 -9.33 -12.41 5.99
CA ASP A 142 -8.54 -13.06 7.05
C ASP A 142 -7.88 -14.36 6.57
N ASP A 143 -8.56 -15.14 5.71
CA ASP A 143 -8.06 -16.38 5.11
C ASP A 143 -6.81 -16.11 4.25
N LEU A 144 -6.77 -15.02 3.49
CA LEU A 144 -5.62 -14.68 2.63
C LEU A 144 -4.32 -14.33 3.39
N MET A 145 -4.38 -14.14 4.71
CA MET A 145 -3.23 -13.74 5.54
C MET A 145 -2.91 -14.70 6.69
N THR A 146 -3.63 -15.80 6.81
CA THR A 146 -3.45 -16.76 7.91
C THR A 146 -3.48 -18.19 7.39
N GLY A 147 -3.27 -19.17 8.29
CA GLY A 147 -3.30 -20.58 7.93
C GLY A 147 -1.93 -21.18 7.69
N VAL A 148 -1.87 -22.17 6.81
CA VAL A 148 -0.66 -22.92 6.45
C VAL A 148 0.17 -22.08 5.47
N SER A 149 1.38 -21.71 5.88
CA SER A 149 2.26 -20.96 4.98
C SER A 149 2.88 -21.87 3.92
N TYR A 150 2.88 -21.42 2.67
CA TYR A 150 3.51 -22.11 1.55
C TYR A 150 4.91 -21.61 1.22
N GLY A 151 5.32 -20.45 1.72
CA GLY A 151 6.63 -19.87 1.43
C GLY A 151 6.67 -18.38 1.75
N SER A 152 7.86 -17.80 1.66
CA SER A 152 8.08 -16.39 1.96
C SER A 152 9.24 -15.82 1.16
N PHE A 153 9.25 -14.50 0.99
CA PHE A 153 10.35 -13.77 0.38
C PHE A 153 10.51 -12.41 1.06
N ILE A 154 11.75 -11.98 1.29
CA ILE A 154 12.04 -10.66 1.85
C ILE A 154 12.37 -9.74 0.68
N TYR A 155 11.44 -8.85 0.36
CA TYR A 155 11.61 -7.85 -0.69
C TYR A 155 12.29 -6.59 -0.15
N ASN A 156 12.89 -5.83 -1.05
CA ASN A 156 13.31 -4.45 -0.78
C ASN A 156 13.08 -3.59 -2.04
N SER A 157 13.24 -2.28 -1.91
CA SER A 157 12.97 -1.34 -3.02
C SER A 157 13.76 -1.65 -4.31
N SER A 158 14.93 -2.27 -4.22
CA SER A 158 15.73 -2.66 -5.42
C SER A 158 15.15 -3.85 -6.18
N ASP A 159 14.18 -4.56 -5.59
CA ASP A 159 13.43 -5.61 -6.27
C ASP A 159 12.29 -5.07 -7.13
N SER A 160 12.09 -3.75 -7.22
CA SER A 160 11.07 -3.17 -8.08
C SER A 160 11.35 -3.44 -9.57
N ASN A 161 10.30 -3.71 -10.34
CA ASN A 161 10.31 -4.01 -11.77
C ASN A 161 11.13 -5.26 -12.14
N GLU A 162 11.13 -6.25 -11.25
CA GLU A 162 11.88 -7.47 -11.42
C GLU A 162 10.97 -8.69 -11.25
N PHE A 163 11.37 -9.81 -11.84
CA PHE A 163 10.81 -11.10 -11.45
C PHE A 163 11.54 -11.61 -10.20
N ARG A 164 10.77 -12.07 -9.22
CA ARG A 164 11.25 -12.75 -8.03
C ARG A 164 10.51 -14.06 -7.85
N SER A 165 11.26 -15.07 -7.43
CA SER A 165 10.77 -16.43 -7.29
C SER A 165 10.70 -16.79 -5.81
N ILE A 166 9.51 -17.19 -5.38
CA ILE A 166 9.24 -17.69 -4.02
C ILE A 166 9.21 -19.21 -4.12
N LEU A 167 10.16 -19.89 -3.48
CA LEU A 167 10.16 -21.35 -3.42
C LEU A 167 9.03 -21.83 -2.51
N LEU A 168 8.22 -22.78 -2.98
CA LEU A 168 7.20 -23.38 -2.15
C LEU A 168 7.79 -24.47 -1.25
N ASN A 169 7.39 -24.46 0.02
CA ASN A 169 7.80 -25.44 1.01
C ASN A 169 7.01 -26.77 0.87
N ALA A 170 7.30 -27.74 1.74
CA ALA A 170 6.66 -29.06 1.69
C ALA A 170 5.13 -29.01 1.80
N ASP A 171 4.58 -28.06 2.58
CA ASP A 171 3.14 -27.87 2.71
C ASP A 171 2.52 -27.35 1.40
N GLY A 172 3.17 -26.38 0.76
CA GLY A 172 2.77 -25.89 -0.56
C GLY A 172 2.82 -26.99 -1.64
N ILE A 173 3.86 -27.83 -1.61
CA ILE A 173 3.94 -28.99 -2.51
C ILE A 173 2.83 -30.01 -2.23
N SER A 174 2.50 -30.27 -0.97
CA SER A 174 1.41 -31.19 -0.59
C SER A 174 0.04 -30.67 -1.04
N ALA A 175 -0.19 -29.36 -0.88
CA ALA A 175 -1.43 -28.72 -1.30
C ALA A 175 -1.60 -28.74 -2.82
N LEU A 176 -0.53 -28.41 -3.56
CA LEU A 176 -0.54 -28.50 -5.03
C LEU A 176 -0.83 -29.91 -5.52
N ASN A 177 -0.19 -30.94 -4.92
CA ASN A 177 -0.45 -32.34 -5.28
C ASN A 177 -1.92 -32.73 -5.03
N SER A 178 -2.54 -32.18 -3.99
CA SER A 178 -3.94 -32.43 -3.64
C SER A 178 -4.93 -31.72 -4.57
N ALA A 179 -4.48 -30.65 -5.26
CA ALA A 179 -5.26 -29.84 -6.18
C ALA A 179 -5.05 -30.19 -7.67
N ILE A 180 -4.19 -31.17 -7.99
CA ILE A 180 -3.96 -31.63 -9.37
C ILE A 180 -5.31 -31.97 -10.03
N GLY A 181 -5.53 -31.46 -11.24
CA GLY A 181 -6.78 -31.65 -11.97
C GLY A 181 -7.84 -30.58 -11.71
N GLY A 182 -7.62 -29.66 -10.77
CA GLY A 182 -8.56 -28.61 -10.39
C GLY A 182 -7.96 -27.20 -10.37
N GLU A 183 -8.68 -26.28 -9.75
CA GLU A 183 -8.23 -24.91 -9.51
C GLU A 183 -7.53 -24.81 -8.14
N PHE A 184 -6.51 -23.97 -8.05
CA PHE A 184 -5.72 -23.75 -6.83
C PHE A 184 -5.61 -22.27 -6.51
N GLY A 185 -5.74 -21.91 -5.23
CA GLY A 185 -5.60 -20.53 -4.74
C GLY A 185 -4.42 -20.38 -3.78
N ILE A 186 -3.74 -19.24 -3.84
CA ILE A 186 -2.70 -18.83 -2.90
C ILE A 186 -3.03 -17.42 -2.40
N GLY A 187 -3.06 -17.24 -1.08
CA GLY A 187 -3.16 -15.94 -0.43
C GLY A 187 -1.78 -15.35 -0.17
N GLY A 188 -1.69 -14.03 -0.10
CA GLY A 188 -0.44 -13.35 0.21
C GLY A 188 -0.62 -12.06 1.00
N THR A 189 0.29 -11.84 1.94
CA THR A 189 0.31 -10.63 2.76
C THR A 189 1.73 -10.28 3.17
N ILE A 190 1.91 -9.04 3.60
CA ILE A 190 3.11 -8.65 4.34
C ILE A 190 2.93 -8.98 5.82
N THR A 191 3.94 -9.58 6.45
CA THR A 191 3.91 -9.93 7.88
C THR A 191 4.84 -9.05 8.71
N GLY A 192 5.66 -8.24 8.06
CA GLY A 192 6.61 -7.34 8.70
C GLY A 192 7.42 -6.56 7.68
N GLY A 193 8.34 -5.75 8.19
CA GLY A 193 9.27 -5.00 7.37
C GLY A 193 9.80 -3.73 8.03
N ILE A 194 10.64 -3.04 7.27
CA ILE A 194 11.17 -1.73 7.60
C ILE A 194 10.67 -0.78 6.52
N GLU A 195 9.80 0.15 6.93
CA GLU A 195 9.24 1.19 6.07
C GLU A 195 10.36 1.94 5.31
N GLY A 196 10.05 2.37 4.09
CA GLY A 196 10.98 3.20 3.31
C GLY A 196 11.17 4.57 3.99
N PRO A 197 12.22 5.34 3.60
CA PRO A 197 12.33 6.71 4.06
C PRO A 197 11.04 7.46 3.67
N SER A 198 10.27 7.87 4.67
CA SER A 198 9.14 8.78 4.46
C SER A 198 9.68 10.05 3.77
N PRO A 199 9.00 10.58 2.73
CA PRO A 199 9.41 11.85 2.15
C PRO A 199 9.52 12.88 3.27
N PRO A 200 10.53 13.78 3.26
CA PRO A 200 10.69 14.75 4.33
C PRO A 200 9.37 15.49 4.50
N GLN A 201 8.82 15.44 5.71
CA GLN A 201 7.62 16.18 6.07
C GLN A 201 7.86 17.62 5.65
N ILE A 202 7.12 18.10 4.65
CA ILE A 202 7.20 19.49 4.21
C ILE A 202 6.92 20.32 5.47
N PRO A 203 7.81 21.27 5.85
CA PRO A 203 7.71 21.94 7.13
C PRO A 203 6.29 22.51 7.35
N GLU A 204 5.71 22.17 8.51
CA GLU A 204 4.33 22.48 8.87
C GLU A 204 4.01 23.98 8.67
N PRO A 205 2.72 24.35 8.50
CA PRO A 205 2.27 25.73 8.28
C PRO A 205 2.87 26.78 9.24
N GLU A 206 3.37 26.35 10.40
CA GLU A 206 4.14 27.19 11.32
C GLU A 206 5.43 27.76 10.73
N THR A 207 6.10 27.10 9.79
CA THR A 207 7.28 27.65 9.10
C THR A 207 6.89 28.87 8.27
N TYR A 208 5.73 28.83 7.62
CA TYR A 208 5.17 30.00 6.94
C TYR A 208 4.64 31.03 7.93
N ALA A 209 4.02 30.61 9.03
CA ALA A 209 3.55 31.52 10.07
C ALA A 209 4.71 32.26 10.75
N MET A 210 5.84 31.61 10.98
CA MET A 210 7.06 32.19 11.55
C MET A 210 7.77 33.13 10.56
N TRP A 211 7.75 32.80 9.26
CA TRP A 211 8.20 33.73 8.21
C TRP A 211 7.31 34.98 8.13
N LEU A 212 5.99 34.80 8.13
CA LEU A 212 5.02 35.89 8.09
C LEU A 212 5.06 36.73 9.38
N ALA A 213 5.19 36.11 10.55
CA ALA A 213 5.37 36.79 11.82
C ALA A 213 6.70 37.57 11.85
N GLY A 214 7.78 36.98 11.34
CA GLY A 214 9.09 37.63 11.21
C GLY A 214 9.06 38.84 10.30
N LEU A 215 8.46 38.74 9.11
CA LEU A 215 8.31 39.86 8.18
C LEU A 215 7.32 40.93 8.70
N GLY A 216 6.23 40.50 9.34
CA GLY A 216 5.25 41.39 9.95
C GLY A 216 5.84 42.22 11.08
N LEU A 217 6.66 41.61 11.95
CA LEU A 217 7.38 42.28 13.02
C LEU A 217 8.38 43.32 12.47
N LEU A 218 9.12 42.97 11.42
CA LEU A 218 10.06 43.89 10.76
C LEU A 218 9.34 45.09 10.10
N GLY A 219 8.18 44.84 9.47
CA GLY A 219 7.33 45.90 8.92
C GLY A 219 6.81 46.86 10.01
N PHE A 220 6.33 46.32 11.13
CA PHE A 220 5.82 47.09 12.27
C PHE A 220 6.91 47.94 12.93
N LEU A 221 8.12 47.38 13.11
CA LEU A 221 9.26 48.11 13.66
C LEU A 221 9.70 49.28 12.76
N ARG A 222 9.65 49.11 11.44
CA ARG A 222 9.93 50.19 10.47
C ARG A 222 8.86 51.29 10.50
N TYR A 223 7.60 50.93 10.69
CA TYR A 223 6.49 51.88 10.82
C TYR A 223 6.64 52.76 12.07
N ARG A 224 6.95 52.19 13.26
CA ARG A 224 7.18 52.98 14.49
C ARG A 224 8.30 54.01 14.36
N ARG A 225 9.36 53.69 13.61
CA ARG A 225 10.49 54.62 13.40
C ARG A 225 10.13 55.84 12.56
N LYS A 226 9.13 55.74 11.66
CA LYS A 226 8.70 56.87 10.83
C LYS A 226 7.68 57.79 11.50
N ASN A 227 7.00 57.32 12.55
CA ASN A 227 5.96 58.09 13.24
C ASN A 227 6.25 58.26 14.75
N PRO A 228 7.33 58.97 15.16
CA PRO A 228 7.49 59.37 16.55
C PRO A 228 6.50 60.51 16.87
N ASN A 229 5.39 60.15 17.53
CA ASN A 229 4.46 61.01 18.27
C ASN A 229 4.20 62.45 17.74
N ILE A 230 3.04 62.62 17.10
CA ILE A 230 2.30 63.89 17.14
C ILE A 230 1.74 64.02 18.55
N ASN A 231 2.50 64.63 19.46
CA ASN A 231 2.00 65.18 20.72
C ASN A 231 2.74 66.49 20.97
N SER A 232 2.18 67.59 20.46
CA SER A 232 2.51 68.94 20.94
C SER A 232 1.36 69.43 21.82
N PRO A 233 1.65 69.96 23.02
CA PRO A 233 0.62 70.45 23.93
C PRO A 233 0.00 71.74 23.39
N VAL A 234 -1.29 71.89 23.64
CA VAL A 234 -2.07 73.12 23.41
C VAL A 234 -1.59 74.20 24.38
N HIS A 235 -1.18 75.34 23.85
CA HIS A 235 -1.19 76.64 24.54
C HIS A 235 -1.96 77.62 23.68
#